data_AF-A0A853HYY9-F1
#
_entry.id   AF-A0A853HYY9-F1
#
_cell.length_a   1.000
_cell.length_b   1.000
_cell.length_c   1.000
_cell.angle_alpha   90.00
_cell.angle_beta   90.00
_cell.angle_gamma   90.00
#
_symmetry.space_group_name_H-M   'P 1'
#
loop_
_entity.id
_entity.type
_entity.pdbx_description
1 polymer ?
#
loop_
_entity_poly.entity_id
_entity_poly.type
_entity_poly.pdbx_seq_one_letter_code
_entity_poly.pdbx_strand_id
1 'polypeptide(L)'
;MNIALKYTILPNNTYKLLAKSFNECAGVSWKKIEQANPGISPKYLTPGQVISIPATTSDNIVLHYTILSGDTYYNISQRLAETANITAKAIEQANPGVTPTDLQVGQVINIPATNTGASTSSTQQPTSTKTVASTVGYYDWTWSPTSPTADANLGIAFSGWVDPQQALSDSNNVYNDLAGKKYISLGGGNDNGSWTNSSLSEVTSAINNSDFSQYDGIVYDIEVGDSGLETSFKQSFQAAKKNNLSVLVTVSHSAPYGISDASTLMQSFFNSNNIDILSPQLYTTGNETENDYAISQGVQWSQYAEAKPEIVVSIVKADMYQSAVQYFSKVNVNLKGYLVWAKSG
;
A
#
# COMPACT_ATOMS: atom_id res chain seq x y z
N MET A 1 -11.27 -25.27 0.35
CA MET A 1 -10.32 -25.17 1.48
C MET A 1 -9.46 -23.95 1.21
N ASN A 2 -9.40 -23.00 2.15
CA ASN A 2 -8.59 -21.79 1.95
C ASN A 2 -7.11 -22.13 2.20
N ILE A 3 -6.21 -21.57 1.40
CA ILE A 3 -4.77 -21.76 1.56
C ILE A 3 -4.21 -20.55 2.28
N ALA A 4 -3.63 -20.78 3.47
CA ALA A 4 -3.00 -19.74 4.29
C ALA A 4 -1.66 -19.30 3.66
N LEU A 5 -0.81 -20.26 3.27
CA LEU A 5 0.45 -19.97 2.59
C LEU A 5 0.94 -21.15 1.74
N LYS A 6 1.86 -20.87 0.81
CA LYS A 6 2.64 -21.88 0.11
C LYS A 6 3.92 -22.17 0.88
N TYR A 7 4.39 -23.41 0.86
CA TYR A 7 5.56 -23.85 1.60
C TYR A 7 6.47 -24.74 0.76
N THR A 8 7.75 -24.42 0.72
CA THR A 8 8.77 -25.25 0.05
C THR A 8 9.23 -26.36 1.00
N ILE A 9 9.08 -27.62 0.59
CA ILE A 9 9.58 -28.79 1.33
C ILE A 9 11.10 -28.69 1.49
N LEU A 10 11.53 -28.73 2.75
CA LEU A 10 12.93 -28.79 3.18
C LEU A 10 13.30 -30.20 3.65
N PRO A 11 14.60 -30.52 3.81
CA PRO A 11 15.05 -31.82 4.29
C PRO A 11 14.35 -32.24 5.59
N ASN A 12 13.98 -33.51 5.70
CA ASN A 12 13.30 -34.15 6.84
C ASN A 12 11.87 -33.66 7.12
N ASN A 13 11.24 -32.88 6.24
CA ASN A 13 9.83 -32.53 6.41
C ASN A 13 8.92 -33.75 6.20
N THR A 14 7.88 -33.82 7.02
CA THR A 14 6.71 -34.69 6.84
C THR A 14 5.46 -33.87 7.13
N TYR A 15 4.30 -34.22 6.60
CA TYR A 15 3.05 -33.50 6.93
C TYR A 15 2.76 -33.48 8.43
N LYS A 16 3.16 -34.52 9.17
CA LYS A 16 3.02 -34.56 10.63
C LYS A 16 3.89 -33.52 11.32
N LEU A 17 5.16 -33.40 10.92
CA LEU A 17 6.08 -32.41 11.48
C LEU A 17 5.67 -30.99 11.08
N LEU A 18 5.31 -30.77 9.82
CA LEU A 18 4.84 -29.47 9.34
C LEU A 18 3.58 -29.03 10.09
N ALA A 19 2.58 -29.90 10.25
CA ALA A 19 1.39 -29.57 11.02
C ALA A 19 1.73 -29.15 12.46
N LYS A 20 2.65 -29.87 13.12
CA LYS A 20 3.13 -29.51 14.45
C LYS A 20 3.80 -28.11 14.45
N SER A 21 4.77 -27.90 13.56
CA SER A 21 5.51 -26.64 13.45
C SER A 21 4.60 -25.44 13.18
N PHE A 22 3.68 -25.56 12.22
CA PHE A 22 2.71 -24.51 11.87
C PHE A 22 1.75 -24.19 13.02
N ASN A 23 1.37 -25.18 13.83
CA ASN A 23 0.61 -24.94 15.06
C ASN A 23 1.44 -24.20 16.12
N GLU A 24 2.71 -24.56 16.28
CA GLU A 24 3.59 -23.98 17.29
C GLU A 24 4.00 -22.53 16.99
N CYS A 25 4.11 -22.16 15.71
CA CYS A 25 4.34 -20.78 15.28
C CYS A 25 3.06 -20.03 14.88
N ALA A 26 1.87 -20.60 15.10
CA ALA A 26 0.63 -19.92 14.79
C ALA A 26 0.47 -18.66 15.65
N GLY A 27 0.41 -17.50 15.00
CA GLY A 27 0.33 -16.19 15.67
C GLY A 27 1.67 -15.64 16.16
N VAL A 28 2.81 -16.19 15.71
CA VAL A 28 4.12 -15.57 15.92
C VAL A 28 4.13 -14.17 15.31
N SER A 29 4.66 -13.17 16.00
CA SER A 29 4.72 -11.80 15.46
C SER A 29 5.87 -11.63 14.48
N TRP A 30 5.70 -10.75 13.48
CA TRP A 30 6.77 -10.44 12.54
C TRP A 30 8.06 -9.95 13.20
N LYS A 31 7.96 -9.20 14.31
CA LYS A 31 9.12 -8.75 15.10
C LYS A 31 9.90 -9.93 15.68
N LYS A 32 9.18 -10.98 16.09
CA LYS A 32 9.80 -12.18 16.64
C LYS A 32 10.46 -13.01 15.53
N ILE A 33 9.86 -13.03 14.33
CA ILE A 33 10.51 -13.61 13.14
C ILE A 33 11.79 -12.81 12.80
N GLU A 34 11.72 -11.49 12.76
CA GLU A 34 12.88 -10.63 12.50
C GLU A 34 14.02 -10.87 13.50
N GLN A 35 13.71 -10.90 14.80
CA GLN A 35 14.68 -11.16 15.87
C GLN A 35 15.35 -12.52 15.75
N ALA A 36 14.63 -13.54 15.27
CA ALA A 36 15.17 -14.88 15.03
C ALA A 36 16.08 -14.97 13.79
N ASN A 37 16.18 -13.91 12.99
CA ASN A 37 16.95 -13.86 11.74
C ASN A 37 17.96 -12.71 11.71
N PRO A 38 18.93 -12.67 12.66
CA PRO A 38 19.94 -11.62 12.70
C PRO A 38 20.77 -11.63 11.40
N GLY A 39 20.93 -10.45 10.80
CA GLY A 39 21.67 -10.27 9.54
C GLY A 39 20.83 -10.43 8.27
N ILE A 40 19.54 -10.79 8.38
CA ILE A 40 18.61 -10.78 7.25
C ILE A 40 17.79 -9.48 7.31
N SER A 41 18.03 -8.57 6.36
CA SER A 41 17.33 -7.30 6.31
C SER A 41 15.84 -7.51 6.02
N PRO A 42 14.91 -6.96 6.84
CA PRO A 42 13.47 -6.99 6.55
C PRO A 42 13.10 -6.32 5.23
N LYS A 43 13.95 -5.39 4.75
CA LYS A 43 13.78 -4.64 3.52
C LYS A 43 14.16 -5.44 2.26
N TYR A 44 14.93 -6.51 2.42
CA TYR A 44 15.54 -7.25 1.31
C TYR A 44 15.43 -8.77 1.51
N LEU A 45 14.21 -9.28 1.72
CA LEU A 45 13.98 -10.72 1.69
C LEU A 45 14.12 -11.21 0.24
N THR A 46 15.00 -12.18 0.02
CA THR A 46 15.28 -12.70 -1.34
C THR A 46 14.58 -14.03 -1.56
N PRO A 47 13.83 -14.25 -2.66
CA PRO A 47 13.22 -15.53 -2.95
C PRO A 47 14.26 -16.67 -2.94
N GLY A 48 13.93 -17.77 -2.27
CA GLY A 48 14.85 -18.89 -2.04
C GLY A 48 15.70 -18.77 -0.76
N GLN A 49 15.74 -17.60 -0.12
CA GLN A 49 16.34 -17.45 1.21
C GLN A 49 15.54 -18.21 2.26
N VAL A 50 16.23 -18.95 3.14
CA VAL A 50 15.57 -19.65 4.24
C VAL A 50 15.67 -18.80 5.50
N ILE A 51 14.53 -18.55 6.14
CA ILE A 51 14.42 -17.85 7.42
C ILE A 51 13.98 -18.82 8.53
N SER A 52 14.34 -18.49 9.76
CA SER A 52 13.96 -19.20 10.98
C SER A 52 12.69 -18.59 11.56
N ILE A 53 11.69 -19.42 11.82
CA ILE A 53 10.44 -19.01 12.45
C ILE A 53 10.39 -19.62 13.87
N PRO A 54 10.41 -18.78 14.91
CA PRO A 54 10.31 -19.25 16.29
C PRO A 54 8.87 -19.65 16.64
N ALA A 55 8.73 -20.43 17.71
CA ALA A 55 7.43 -20.71 18.32
C ALA A 55 6.77 -19.41 18.81
N THR A 56 5.45 -19.37 18.87
CA THR A 56 4.73 -18.22 19.41
C THR A 56 5.08 -17.98 20.88
N THR A 57 5.22 -19.06 21.66
CA THR A 57 5.41 -19.01 23.13
C THR A 57 6.85 -19.09 23.62
N SER A 58 7.84 -19.28 22.74
CA SER A 58 9.27 -19.36 23.11
C SER A 58 10.17 -18.95 21.94
N ASP A 59 11.48 -18.80 22.14
CA ASP A 59 12.40 -18.42 21.06
C ASP A 59 12.95 -19.64 20.30
N ASN A 60 12.45 -20.84 20.60
CA ASN A 60 12.81 -22.06 19.90
C ASN A 60 12.38 -21.98 18.43
N ILE A 61 13.30 -22.24 17.50
CA ILE A 61 12.99 -22.34 16.08
C ILE A 61 12.22 -23.63 15.82
N VAL A 62 10.99 -23.50 15.35
CA VAL A 62 10.08 -24.63 15.11
C VAL A 62 9.80 -24.84 13.63
N LEU A 63 10.06 -23.84 12.80
CA LEU A 63 9.86 -23.90 11.36
C LEU A 63 10.98 -23.16 10.63
N HIS A 64 11.53 -23.78 9.59
CA HIS A 64 12.32 -23.08 8.58
C HIS A 64 11.44 -22.81 7.37
N TYR A 65 11.39 -21.56 6.94
CA TYR A 65 10.53 -21.11 5.86
C TYR A 65 11.37 -20.55 4.72
N THR A 66 11.13 -21.03 3.50
CA THR A 66 11.77 -20.50 2.30
C THR A 66 10.97 -19.31 1.81
N ILE A 67 11.60 -18.12 1.76
CA ILE A 67 11.02 -16.90 1.20
C ILE A 67 10.57 -17.18 -0.23
N LEU A 68 9.30 -16.90 -0.51
CA LEU A 68 8.73 -16.88 -1.85
C LEU A 68 8.63 -15.45 -2.36
N SER A 69 8.39 -15.30 -3.66
CA SER A 69 8.20 -13.99 -4.28
C SER A 69 7.07 -13.22 -3.60
N GLY A 70 7.37 -12.02 -3.10
CA GLY A 70 6.40 -11.15 -2.43
C GLY A 70 6.23 -11.40 -0.93
N ASP A 71 7.05 -12.24 -0.32
CA ASP A 71 7.00 -12.43 1.13
C ASP A 71 7.68 -11.30 1.91
N THR A 72 7.06 -10.96 3.05
CA THR A 72 7.57 -10.05 4.08
C THR A 72 7.48 -10.75 5.44
N TYR A 73 8.27 -10.35 6.45
CA TYR A 73 8.08 -10.91 7.80
C TYR A 73 6.65 -10.66 8.31
N TYR A 74 6.05 -9.54 7.92
CA TYR A 74 4.68 -9.19 8.25
C TYR A 74 3.67 -10.17 7.63
N ASN A 75 3.65 -10.33 6.31
CA ASN A 75 2.65 -11.20 5.68
C ASN A 75 2.83 -12.68 6.04
N ILE A 76 4.07 -13.14 6.24
CA ILE A 76 4.37 -14.48 6.74
C ILE A 76 3.74 -14.64 8.12
N SER A 77 3.95 -13.69 9.04
CA SER A 77 3.37 -13.75 10.39
C SER A 77 1.83 -13.79 10.38
N GLN A 78 1.20 -13.02 9.48
CA GLN A 78 -0.25 -12.98 9.34
C GLN A 78 -0.80 -14.31 8.79
N ARG A 79 -0.15 -14.87 7.77
CA ARG A 79 -0.55 -16.16 7.18
C ARG A 79 -0.32 -17.32 8.16
N LEU A 80 0.76 -17.29 8.94
CA LEU A 80 1.01 -18.25 10.02
C LEU A 80 -0.07 -18.18 11.11
N ALA A 81 -0.66 -17.02 11.38
CA ALA A 81 -1.78 -16.92 12.32
C ALA A 81 -3.02 -17.72 11.88
N GLU A 82 -3.18 -18.00 10.58
CA GLU A 82 -4.32 -18.77 10.05
C GLU A 82 -4.12 -20.29 10.15
N THR A 83 -2.92 -20.77 10.48
CA THR A 83 -2.58 -22.20 10.53
C THR A 83 -2.79 -22.83 11.89
N ALA A 84 -3.49 -22.17 12.82
CA ALA A 84 -3.76 -22.73 14.15
C ALA A 84 -4.77 -23.89 14.07
N ASN A 85 -4.45 -25.00 14.73
CA ASN A 85 -5.16 -26.29 14.70
C ASN A 85 -5.08 -27.05 13.36
N ILE A 86 -4.02 -26.85 12.59
CA ILE A 86 -3.79 -27.59 11.35
C ILE A 86 -3.43 -29.05 11.63
N THR A 87 -3.92 -29.97 10.80
CA THR A 87 -3.61 -31.40 10.88
C THR A 87 -2.87 -31.89 9.65
N ALA A 88 -2.08 -32.96 9.78
CA ALA A 88 -1.40 -33.57 8.64
C ALA A 88 -2.38 -33.97 7.52
N LYS A 89 -3.55 -34.46 7.89
CA LYS A 89 -4.63 -34.82 6.96
C LYS A 89 -5.19 -33.59 6.23
N ALA A 90 -5.27 -32.44 6.89
CA ALA A 90 -5.69 -31.20 6.24
C ALA A 90 -4.65 -30.75 5.20
N ILE A 91 -3.35 -30.81 5.53
CA ILE A 91 -2.27 -30.51 4.58
C ILE A 91 -2.33 -31.48 3.39
N GLU A 92 -2.50 -32.77 3.62
CA GLU A 92 -2.66 -33.77 2.55
C GLU A 92 -3.85 -33.44 1.63
N GLN A 93 -5.02 -33.13 2.19
CA GLN A 93 -6.22 -32.75 1.42
C GLN A 93 -6.03 -31.45 0.62
N ALA A 94 -5.20 -30.53 1.08
CA ALA A 94 -4.87 -29.30 0.37
C ALA A 94 -3.90 -29.52 -0.82
N ASN A 95 -3.32 -30.72 -0.94
CA ASN A 95 -2.33 -31.06 -1.95
C ASN A 95 -2.70 -32.33 -2.75
N PRO A 96 -3.83 -32.34 -3.49
CA PRO A 96 -4.19 -33.47 -4.35
C PRO A 96 -3.06 -33.80 -5.34
N GLY A 97 -2.70 -35.09 -5.43
CA GLY A 97 -1.64 -35.56 -6.32
C GLY A 97 -0.22 -35.53 -5.72
N VAL A 98 -0.06 -35.11 -4.47
CA VAL A 98 1.21 -35.23 -3.73
C VAL A 98 1.17 -36.47 -2.83
N THR A 99 2.16 -37.35 -2.96
CA THR A 99 2.27 -38.57 -2.15
C THR A 99 2.82 -38.21 -0.75
N PRO A 100 2.07 -38.41 0.36
CA PRO A 100 2.48 -37.97 1.69
C PRO A 100 3.78 -38.61 2.23
N THR A 101 4.10 -39.82 1.74
CA THR A 101 5.31 -40.57 2.12
C THR A 101 6.50 -40.32 1.20
N ASP A 102 6.34 -39.47 0.18
CA ASP A 102 7.35 -39.22 -0.86
C ASP A 102 7.43 -37.73 -1.24
N LEU A 103 7.51 -36.87 -0.20
CA LEU A 103 7.67 -35.42 -0.38
C LEU A 103 9.07 -35.12 -0.92
N GLN A 104 9.14 -34.38 -2.03
CA GLN A 104 10.41 -34.04 -2.67
C GLN A 104 10.96 -32.72 -2.13
N VAL A 105 12.24 -32.67 -1.77
CA VAL A 105 12.89 -31.40 -1.38
C VAL A 105 12.80 -30.40 -2.54
N GLY A 106 12.39 -29.17 -2.22
CA GLY A 106 12.14 -28.11 -3.21
C GLY A 106 10.71 -28.10 -3.77
N GLN A 107 9.89 -29.13 -3.50
CA GLN A 107 8.49 -29.13 -3.88
C GLN A 107 7.72 -28.06 -3.11
N VAL A 108 6.91 -27.26 -3.81
CA VAL A 108 6.01 -26.29 -3.17
C VAL A 108 4.65 -26.95 -2.91
N ILE A 109 4.20 -26.92 -1.66
CA ILE A 109 2.91 -27.42 -1.21
C ILE A 109 2.03 -26.28 -0.67
N ASN A 110 0.73 -26.49 -0.64
CA ASN A 110 -0.25 -25.62 -0.02
C ASN A 110 -0.41 -25.95 1.47
N ILE A 111 -0.43 -24.92 2.32
CA ILE A 111 -0.75 -25.03 3.75
C ILE A 111 -2.14 -24.44 3.97
N PRO A 112 -3.14 -25.24 4.39
CA PRO A 112 -4.50 -24.73 4.55
C PRO A 112 -4.67 -23.84 5.79
N ALA A 113 -5.62 -22.91 5.72
CA ALA A 113 -6.11 -22.17 6.87
C ALA A 113 -7.10 -23.04 7.69
N THR A 114 -7.00 -23.01 9.01
CA THR A 114 -7.83 -23.82 9.93
C THR A 114 -8.59 -23.01 10.98
N ASN A 115 -8.34 -21.70 11.07
CA ASN A 115 -9.14 -20.79 11.89
C ASN A 115 -10.48 -20.45 11.21
N THR A 116 -11.40 -21.40 11.24
CA THR A 116 -12.83 -21.18 10.98
C THR A 116 -13.62 -21.45 12.27
N GLY A 117 -13.78 -20.45 13.15
CA GLY A 117 -14.77 -20.54 14.24
C GLY A 117 -14.55 -19.69 15.49
N ALA A 118 -15.00 -18.43 15.45
CA ALA A 118 -15.86 -17.89 16.50
C ALA A 118 -17.05 -17.24 15.80
N SER A 119 -18.22 -17.91 15.85
CA SER A 119 -19.49 -17.41 15.35
C SER A 119 -20.44 -17.29 16.54
N THR A 120 -20.86 -16.09 16.89
CA THR A 120 -22.12 -15.86 17.60
C THR A 120 -23.15 -15.34 16.60
N SER A 121 -24.16 -16.18 16.38
CA SER A 121 -25.56 -15.89 16.06
C SER A 121 -25.90 -15.18 14.75
N SER A 122 -26.71 -15.87 13.96
CA SER A 122 -27.36 -15.42 12.73
C SER A 122 -28.16 -14.12 12.92
N THR A 123 -27.64 -13.03 12.39
CA THR A 123 -28.40 -12.24 11.42
C THR A 123 -27.91 -12.66 10.03
N GLN A 124 -28.80 -12.65 9.05
CA GLN A 124 -28.48 -12.92 7.65
C GLN A 124 -27.09 -12.37 7.29
N GLN A 125 -26.25 -13.19 6.67
CA GLN A 125 -25.07 -12.73 5.96
C GLN A 125 -25.48 -11.47 5.17
N PRO A 126 -25.02 -10.25 5.50
CA PRO A 126 -24.90 -9.30 4.42
C PRO A 126 -23.87 -9.97 3.53
N THR A 127 -24.22 -10.22 2.27
CA THR A 127 -23.25 -10.24 1.18
C THR A 127 -22.05 -9.40 1.62
N SER A 128 -20.85 -9.96 1.79
CA SER A 128 -19.68 -9.14 2.09
C SER A 128 -19.56 -8.21 0.90
N THR A 129 -20.19 -7.04 1.01
CA THR A 129 -20.19 -6.02 -0.01
C THR A 129 -18.75 -5.60 -0.04
N LYS A 130 -17.99 -6.15 -1.00
CA LYS A 130 -16.70 -5.62 -1.43
C LYS A 130 -16.84 -4.12 -1.31
N THR A 131 -16.12 -3.48 -0.38
CA THR A 131 -16.31 -2.05 -0.15
C THR A 131 -16.05 -1.39 -1.49
N VAL A 132 -17.10 -0.79 -2.05
CA VAL A 132 -17.03 -0.19 -3.37
C VAL A 132 -16.24 1.09 -3.21
N ALA A 133 -15.14 1.20 -3.96
CA ALA A 133 -14.39 2.44 -4.04
C ALA A 133 -15.28 3.50 -4.69
N SER A 134 -15.49 4.63 -4.00
CA SER A 134 -16.12 5.80 -4.64
C SER A 134 -15.13 6.52 -5.54
N THR A 135 -13.84 6.45 -5.23
CA THR A 135 -12.75 6.95 -6.07
C THR A 135 -11.97 5.78 -6.65
N VAL A 136 -12.02 5.61 -7.97
CA VAL A 136 -11.20 4.65 -8.71
C VAL A 136 -10.32 5.46 -9.64
N GLY A 137 -9.10 5.75 -9.19
CA GLY A 137 -8.16 6.58 -9.93
C GLY A 137 -6.90 5.85 -10.35
N TYR A 138 -6.11 6.51 -11.19
CA TYR A 138 -4.85 5.99 -11.71
C TYR A 138 -3.89 7.11 -12.11
N TYR A 139 -2.60 6.80 -12.11
CA TYR A 139 -1.57 7.67 -12.66
C TYR A 139 -1.29 7.31 -14.12
N ASP A 140 -1.35 8.31 -14.98
CA ASP A 140 -1.00 8.22 -16.39
C ASP A 140 0.33 8.94 -16.62
N TRP A 141 1.40 8.18 -16.84
CA TRP A 141 2.74 8.75 -16.93
C TRP A 141 2.95 9.36 -18.30
N THR A 142 3.31 10.64 -18.33
CA THR A 142 3.46 11.43 -19.56
C THR A 142 4.49 10.88 -20.56
N TRP A 143 5.47 10.09 -20.10
CA TRP A 143 6.47 9.42 -20.94
C TRP A 143 6.14 7.98 -21.30
N SER A 144 5.09 7.40 -20.71
CA SER A 144 4.69 6.01 -20.95
C SER A 144 3.23 5.82 -20.55
N PRO A 145 2.28 6.23 -21.40
CA PRO A 145 0.87 6.29 -21.03
C PRO A 145 0.27 4.94 -20.60
N THR A 146 -0.70 4.98 -19.69
CA THR A 146 -1.38 3.79 -19.13
C THR A 146 -2.82 3.70 -19.63
N SER A 147 -3.35 2.48 -19.73
CA SER A 147 -4.76 2.27 -20.10
C SER A 147 -5.62 2.11 -18.84
N PRO A 148 -6.56 3.02 -18.55
CA PRO A 148 -7.37 2.91 -17.34
C PRO A 148 -8.22 1.64 -17.30
N THR A 149 -8.62 1.21 -16.09
CA THR A 149 -9.71 0.26 -15.93
C THR A 149 -11.03 0.89 -16.39
N ALA A 150 -11.98 0.08 -16.85
CA ALA A 150 -13.26 0.59 -17.37
C ALA A 150 -14.10 1.35 -16.32
N ASP A 151 -13.84 1.13 -15.04
CA ASP A 151 -14.50 1.79 -13.91
C ASP A 151 -13.74 3.02 -13.36
N ALA A 152 -12.60 3.39 -13.97
CA ALA A 152 -11.84 4.55 -13.56
C ALA A 152 -12.66 5.85 -13.70
N ASN A 153 -12.69 6.63 -12.63
CA ASN A 153 -13.43 7.90 -12.55
C ASN A 153 -12.55 9.10 -12.18
N LEU A 154 -11.23 8.90 -12.05
CA LEU A 154 -10.24 9.95 -11.81
C LEU A 154 -8.92 9.60 -12.52
N GLY A 155 -8.52 10.39 -13.52
CA GLY A 155 -7.25 10.25 -14.22
C GLY A 155 -6.26 11.33 -13.80
N ILE A 156 -5.00 10.96 -13.54
CA ILE A 156 -3.93 11.88 -13.13
C ILE A 156 -2.85 11.91 -14.20
N ALA A 157 -2.64 13.06 -14.86
CA ALA A 157 -1.46 13.26 -15.69
C ALA A 157 -0.22 13.43 -14.78
N PHE A 158 0.66 12.42 -14.77
CA PHE A 158 1.84 12.40 -13.93
C PHE A 158 3.11 12.71 -14.73
N SER A 159 3.75 13.82 -14.38
CA SER A 159 4.95 14.33 -15.07
C SER A 159 6.22 14.28 -14.20
N GLY A 160 6.08 14.23 -12.88
CA GLY A 160 7.21 14.26 -11.95
C GLY A 160 7.85 15.64 -11.75
N TRP A 161 7.25 16.70 -12.30
CA TRP A 161 7.73 18.08 -12.23
C TRP A 161 6.97 18.91 -11.21
N VAL A 162 7.69 19.68 -10.39
CA VAL A 162 7.07 20.75 -9.58
C VAL A 162 6.86 22.03 -10.39
N ASP A 163 7.68 22.25 -11.42
CA ASP A 163 7.55 23.40 -12.33
C ASP A 163 6.21 23.34 -13.08
N PRO A 164 5.35 24.37 -12.95
CA PRO A 164 4.01 24.33 -13.51
C PRO A 164 4.00 24.32 -15.05
N GLN A 165 4.96 24.97 -15.71
CA GLN A 165 5.01 25.05 -17.17
C GLN A 165 5.46 23.72 -17.77
N GLN A 166 6.48 23.09 -17.19
CA GLN A 166 6.96 21.79 -17.61
C GLN A 166 5.92 20.70 -17.34
N ALA A 167 5.27 20.74 -16.17
CA ALA A 167 4.17 19.81 -15.86
C ALA A 167 3.02 19.95 -16.85
N LEU A 168 2.60 21.17 -17.21
CA LEU A 168 1.55 21.41 -18.20
C LEU A 168 1.97 20.92 -19.59
N SER A 169 3.19 21.23 -20.02
CA SER A 169 3.75 20.82 -21.31
C SER A 169 3.72 19.30 -21.47
N ASP A 170 4.23 18.56 -20.49
CA ASP A 170 4.33 17.10 -20.57
C ASP A 170 2.95 16.44 -20.42
N SER A 171 2.07 17.00 -19.59
CA SER A 171 0.72 16.48 -19.34
C SER A 171 -0.21 16.59 -20.55
N ASN A 172 0.05 17.51 -21.48
CA ASN A 172 -0.73 17.62 -22.72
C ASN A 172 -0.72 16.33 -23.55
N ASN A 173 0.31 15.49 -23.42
CA ASN A 173 0.43 14.23 -24.16
C ASN A 173 -0.62 13.19 -23.76
N VAL A 174 -1.13 13.26 -22.52
CA VAL A 174 -2.07 12.26 -21.97
C VAL A 174 -3.45 12.85 -21.63
N TYR A 175 -3.57 14.19 -21.57
CA TYR A 175 -4.79 14.87 -21.12
C TYR A 175 -6.08 14.39 -21.79
N ASN A 176 -6.05 14.21 -23.12
CA ASN A 176 -7.25 13.83 -23.86
C ASN A 176 -7.73 12.41 -23.53
N ASP A 177 -6.82 11.53 -23.13
CA ASP A 177 -7.08 10.11 -22.87
C ASP A 177 -7.40 9.82 -21.40
N LEU A 178 -7.26 10.81 -20.52
CA LEU A 178 -7.65 10.68 -19.11
C LEU A 178 -9.14 10.38 -18.94
N ALA A 179 -9.45 9.33 -18.18
CA ALA A 179 -10.80 8.94 -17.83
C ALA A 179 -11.34 9.70 -16.60
N GLY A 180 -12.63 10.02 -16.62
CA GLY A 180 -13.31 10.66 -15.50
C GLY A 180 -12.86 12.08 -15.23
N LYS A 181 -12.76 12.46 -13.94
CA LYS A 181 -12.20 13.76 -13.55
C LYS A 181 -10.71 13.80 -13.86
N LYS A 182 -10.25 14.91 -14.44
CA LYS A 182 -8.88 15.07 -14.93
C LYS A 182 -8.06 15.90 -13.96
N TYR A 183 -7.01 15.30 -13.43
CA TYR A 183 -6.08 15.95 -12.52
C TYR A 183 -4.71 16.08 -13.18
N ILE A 184 -3.98 17.14 -12.83
CA ILE A 184 -2.57 17.29 -13.13
C ILE A 184 -1.75 17.08 -11.86
N SER A 185 -0.65 16.34 -11.96
CA SER A 185 0.29 16.18 -10.86
C SER A 185 1.42 17.21 -10.92
N LEU A 186 1.74 17.76 -9.76
CA LEU A 186 2.91 18.58 -9.50
C LEU A 186 3.76 17.91 -8.42
N GLY A 187 5.07 17.91 -8.57
CA GLY A 187 6.01 17.28 -7.65
C GLY A 187 6.39 15.84 -8.02
N GLY A 188 7.04 15.15 -7.08
CA GLY A 188 7.49 13.76 -7.21
C GLY A 188 8.82 13.48 -6.50
N GLY A 189 9.15 12.20 -6.32
CA GLY A 189 10.34 11.72 -5.58
C GLY A 189 11.69 11.90 -6.29
N ASN A 190 11.87 12.96 -7.08
CA ASN A 190 13.07 13.24 -7.85
C ASN A 190 13.47 14.72 -7.74
N ASP A 191 14.66 15.10 -8.21
CA ASP A 191 15.19 16.47 -8.07
C ASP A 191 14.25 17.53 -8.70
N ASN A 192 13.58 17.21 -9.81
CA ASN A 192 12.65 18.09 -10.48
C ASN A 192 11.29 18.20 -9.77
N GLY A 193 10.98 17.27 -8.87
CA GLY A 193 9.74 17.22 -8.11
C GLY A 193 9.85 17.79 -6.69
N SER A 194 11.03 18.31 -6.31
CA SER A 194 11.31 18.80 -4.96
C SER A 194 10.61 20.12 -4.64
N TRP A 195 9.89 20.14 -3.51
CA TRP A 195 9.15 21.32 -3.07
C TRP A 195 10.04 22.29 -2.28
N THR A 196 10.02 23.54 -2.69
CA THR A 196 10.65 24.70 -2.02
C THR A 196 9.66 25.84 -1.92
N ASN A 197 9.96 26.87 -1.12
CA ASN A 197 9.14 28.09 -1.10
C ASN A 197 9.06 28.77 -2.48
N SER A 198 10.12 28.70 -3.31
CA SER A 198 10.09 29.25 -4.67
C SER A 198 9.11 28.49 -5.54
N SER A 199 9.22 27.16 -5.59
CA SER A 199 8.33 26.32 -6.40
C SER A 199 6.87 26.46 -5.99
N LEU A 200 6.57 26.55 -4.68
CA LEU A 200 5.21 26.79 -4.20
C LEU A 200 4.68 28.16 -4.59
N SER A 201 5.53 29.19 -4.59
CA SER A 201 5.17 30.53 -5.05
C SER A 201 4.86 30.54 -6.54
N GLU A 202 5.65 29.83 -7.36
CA GLU A 202 5.45 29.68 -8.80
C GLU A 202 4.16 28.92 -9.11
N VAL A 203 3.93 27.78 -8.46
CA VAL A 203 2.68 27.00 -8.57
C VAL A 203 1.48 27.84 -8.15
N THR A 204 1.56 28.55 -7.04
CA THR A 204 0.47 29.43 -6.56
C THR A 204 0.19 30.56 -7.54
N SER A 205 1.22 31.11 -8.18
CA SER A 205 1.07 32.13 -9.21
C SER A 205 0.39 31.57 -10.47
N ALA A 206 0.81 30.40 -10.94
CA ALA A 206 0.19 29.71 -12.07
C ALA A 206 -1.30 29.39 -11.82
N ILE A 207 -1.63 28.93 -10.60
CA ILE A 207 -3.02 28.73 -10.17
C ILE A 207 -3.82 30.03 -10.24
N ASN A 208 -3.29 31.13 -9.70
CA ASN A 208 -3.98 32.43 -9.72
C ASN A 208 -4.12 33.01 -11.13
N ASN A 209 -3.23 32.63 -12.05
CA ASN A 209 -3.32 32.98 -13.47
C ASN A 209 -4.29 32.07 -14.25
N SER A 210 -4.92 31.10 -13.58
CA SER A 210 -5.83 30.12 -14.19
C SER A 210 -5.17 29.18 -15.20
N ASP A 211 -3.85 28.96 -15.10
CA ASP A 211 -3.08 28.14 -16.04
C ASP A 211 -3.56 26.66 -16.03
N PHE A 212 -4.14 26.20 -14.93
CA PHE A 212 -4.67 24.84 -14.77
C PHE A 212 -6.17 24.70 -15.05
N SER A 213 -6.81 25.72 -15.65
CA SER A 213 -8.28 25.79 -15.83
C SER A 213 -8.91 24.65 -16.65
N GLN A 214 -8.11 23.89 -17.40
CA GLN A 214 -8.58 22.70 -18.13
C GLN A 214 -8.71 21.43 -17.25
N TYR A 215 -8.16 21.44 -16.04
CA TYR A 215 -8.18 20.32 -15.10
C TYR A 215 -9.27 20.52 -14.05
N ASP A 216 -9.81 19.42 -13.52
CA ASP A 216 -10.75 19.41 -12.39
C ASP A 216 -10.02 19.57 -11.05
N GLY A 217 -8.72 19.29 -11.00
CA GLY A 217 -7.93 19.41 -9.79
C GLY A 217 -6.42 19.27 -9.98
N ILE A 218 -5.70 19.54 -8.90
CA ILE A 218 -4.24 19.44 -8.82
C ILE A 218 -3.89 18.37 -7.78
N VAL A 219 -3.01 17.45 -8.17
CA VAL A 219 -2.32 16.53 -7.26
C VAL A 219 -1.01 17.20 -6.84
N TYR A 220 -0.86 17.43 -5.54
CA TYR A 220 0.41 17.79 -4.94
C TYR A 220 1.09 16.50 -4.51
N ASP A 221 2.06 16.04 -5.30
CA ASP A 221 2.87 14.86 -5.01
C ASP A 221 4.05 15.25 -4.13
N ILE A 222 3.85 15.15 -2.81
CA ILE A 222 4.76 15.68 -1.80
C ILE A 222 5.62 14.54 -1.26
N GLU A 223 6.81 14.42 -1.85
CA GLU A 223 7.77 13.37 -1.52
C GLU A 223 9.03 13.92 -0.86
N VAL A 224 9.60 14.95 -1.49
CA VAL A 224 10.86 15.61 -1.14
C VAL A 224 10.66 17.12 -1.12
N GLY A 225 11.40 17.81 -0.26
CA GLY A 225 11.37 19.25 -0.20
C GLY A 225 12.06 19.84 1.02
N ASP A 226 12.08 21.18 1.08
CA ASP A 226 12.54 21.92 2.23
C ASP A 226 11.62 21.74 3.45
N SER A 227 12.14 22.02 4.65
CA SER A 227 11.30 22.17 5.84
C SER A 227 10.60 23.53 5.92
N GLY A 228 9.55 23.64 6.72
CA GLY A 228 8.87 24.91 6.99
C GLY A 228 7.92 25.37 5.89
N LEU A 229 7.46 24.44 5.04
CA LEU A 229 6.59 24.73 3.90
C LEU A 229 5.09 24.79 4.23
N GLU A 230 4.70 24.53 5.49
CA GLU A 230 3.30 24.46 5.93
C GLU A 230 2.47 25.68 5.45
N THR A 231 2.98 26.88 5.67
CA THR A 231 2.27 28.11 5.31
C THR A 231 2.11 28.25 3.80
N SER A 232 3.14 27.91 3.04
CA SER A 232 3.17 28.02 1.58
C SER A 232 2.23 27.00 0.93
N PHE A 233 2.22 25.74 1.40
CA PHE A 233 1.23 24.75 0.97
C PHE A 233 -0.19 25.19 1.27
N LYS A 234 -0.46 25.68 2.49
CA LYS A 234 -1.79 26.18 2.87
C LYS A 234 -2.27 27.31 1.96
N GLN A 235 -1.40 28.24 1.61
CA GLN A 235 -1.73 29.32 0.66
C GLN A 235 -2.01 28.79 -0.75
N SER A 236 -1.20 27.84 -1.23
CA SER A 236 -1.38 27.22 -2.54
C SER A 236 -2.69 26.44 -2.65
N PHE A 237 -3.02 25.63 -1.64
CA PHE A 237 -4.31 24.92 -1.57
C PHE A 237 -5.49 25.90 -1.57
N GLN A 238 -5.40 27.00 -0.82
CA GLN A 238 -6.43 28.04 -0.84
C GLN A 238 -6.60 28.69 -2.21
N ALA A 239 -5.50 28.94 -2.93
CA ALA A 239 -5.54 29.45 -4.30
C ALA A 239 -6.22 28.46 -5.25
N ALA A 240 -5.92 27.16 -5.12
CA ALA A 240 -6.56 26.12 -5.92
C ALA A 240 -8.08 26.09 -5.69
N LYS A 241 -8.53 26.09 -4.43
CA LYS A 241 -9.97 26.12 -4.10
C LYS A 241 -10.66 27.38 -4.64
N LYS A 242 -10.01 28.55 -4.59
CA LYS A 242 -10.55 29.80 -5.15
C LYS A 242 -10.74 29.75 -6.68
N ASN A 243 -9.92 28.95 -7.37
CA ASN A 243 -10.02 28.72 -8.81
C ASN A 243 -10.86 27.48 -9.16
N ASN A 244 -11.69 27.00 -8.22
CA ASN A 244 -12.56 25.83 -8.38
C ASN A 244 -11.82 24.52 -8.68
N LEU A 245 -10.53 24.43 -8.34
CA LEU A 245 -9.74 23.22 -8.49
C LEU A 245 -9.88 22.36 -7.23
N SER A 246 -10.06 21.05 -7.43
CA SER A 246 -9.90 20.09 -6.34
C SER A 246 -8.44 19.96 -5.94
N VAL A 247 -8.18 19.73 -4.65
CA VAL A 247 -6.84 19.53 -4.10
C VAL A 247 -6.73 18.09 -3.62
N LEU A 248 -5.83 17.34 -4.26
CA LEU A 248 -5.43 16.01 -3.86
C LEU A 248 -3.98 16.08 -3.39
N VAL A 249 -3.66 15.58 -2.20
CA VAL A 249 -2.28 15.52 -1.70
C VAL A 249 -1.83 14.07 -1.65
N THR A 250 -0.70 13.73 -2.26
CA THR A 250 -0.07 12.42 -2.15
C THR A 250 1.24 12.51 -1.36
N VAL A 251 1.54 11.46 -0.59
CA VAL A 251 2.75 11.35 0.22
C VAL A 251 3.27 9.92 0.17
N SER A 252 4.59 9.72 0.24
CA SER A 252 5.14 8.38 0.43
C SER A 252 4.73 7.80 1.78
N HIS A 253 4.34 6.52 1.80
CA HIS A 253 3.96 5.84 3.04
C HIS A 253 2.97 6.67 3.85
N SER A 254 3.21 6.86 5.16
CA SER A 254 2.34 7.66 6.01
C SER A 254 2.70 9.15 6.08
N ALA A 255 3.81 9.58 5.44
CA ALA A 255 4.33 10.96 5.43
C ALA A 255 5.51 11.13 4.44
N PRO A 256 5.71 12.33 3.84
CA PRO A 256 6.79 12.60 2.89
C PRO A 256 8.17 12.19 3.42
N TYR A 257 8.92 11.36 2.69
CA TYR A 257 10.19 10.84 3.19
C TYR A 257 11.30 11.90 3.24
N GLY A 258 11.26 12.88 2.35
CA GLY A 258 12.34 13.84 2.13
C GLY A 258 12.11 15.24 2.71
N ILE A 259 11.16 15.40 3.65
CA ILE A 259 10.89 16.67 4.35
C ILE A 259 11.16 16.47 5.85
N SER A 260 12.08 17.25 6.43
CA SER A 260 12.56 16.99 7.79
C SER A 260 11.55 17.30 8.90
N ASP A 261 10.59 18.19 8.65
CA ASP A 261 9.47 18.51 9.56
C ASP A 261 8.14 17.89 9.08
N ALA A 262 8.19 16.81 8.29
CA ALA A 262 7.03 16.14 7.72
C ALA A 262 5.93 15.78 8.73
N SER A 263 6.28 15.41 9.97
CA SER A 263 5.28 15.12 11.01
C SER A 263 4.40 16.34 11.32
N THR A 264 5.01 17.53 11.44
CA THR A 264 4.29 18.81 11.61
C THR A 264 3.47 19.13 10.38
N LEU A 265 4.05 18.97 9.19
CA LEU A 265 3.37 19.20 7.93
C LEU A 265 2.12 18.32 7.79
N MET A 266 2.20 17.04 8.14
CA MET A 266 1.07 16.11 8.12
C MET A 266 -0.04 16.52 9.09
N GLN A 267 0.28 17.05 10.28
CA GLN A 267 -0.75 17.61 11.18
C GLN A 267 -1.55 18.73 10.50
N SER A 268 -0.88 19.58 9.71
CA SER A 268 -1.58 20.61 8.95
C SER A 268 -2.49 20.03 7.86
N PHE A 269 -2.07 18.93 7.22
CA PHE A 269 -2.84 18.27 6.16
C PHE A 269 -4.09 17.58 6.72
N PHE A 270 -3.96 16.84 7.83
CA PHE A 270 -5.11 16.23 8.50
C PHE A 270 -6.19 17.25 8.88
N ASN A 271 -5.78 18.47 9.26
CA ASN A 271 -6.68 19.52 9.72
C ASN A 271 -7.16 20.48 8.62
N SER A 272 -6.69 20.30 7.38
CA SER A 272 -6.99 21.21 6.27
C SER A 272 -8.42 21.05 5.76
N ASN A 273 -9.14 22.16 5.62
CA ASN A 273 -10.42 22.20 4.90
C ASN A 273 -10.24 22.45 3.39
N ASN A 274 -9.00 22.63 2.93
CA ASN A 274 -8.68 22.93 1.53
C ASN A 274 -8.07 21.74 0.79
N ILE A 275 -7.94 20.59 1.44
CA ILE A 275 -7.55 19.33 0.82
C ILE A 275 -8.82 18.48 0.72
N ASP A 276 -9.20 18.07 -0.49
CA ASP A 276 -10.36 17.22 -0.71
C ASP A 276 -10.01 15.75 -0.47
N ILE A 277 -8.84 15.32 -0.96
CA ILE A 277 -8.34 13.96 -0.85
C ILE A 277 -6.90 13.97 -0.32
N LEU A 278 -6.64 13.16 0.72
CA LEU A 278 -5.29 12.85 1.19
C LEU A 278 -4.98 11.40 0.86
N SER A 279 -3.91 11.18 0.09
CA SER A 279 -3.58 9.89 -0.50
C SER A 279 -2.20 9.37 -0.12
N PRO A 280 -2.09 8.58 0.97
CA PRO A 280 -0.84 7.92 1.30
C PRO A 280 -0.53 6.80 0.31
N GLN A 281 0.73 6.68 -0.09
CA GLN A 281 1.21 5.57 -0.90
C GLN A 281 1.45 4.32 -0.05
N LEU A 282 0.92 3.19 -0.51
CA LEU A 282 1.15 1.88 0.09
C LEU A 282 2.19 1.09 -0.69
N TYR A 283 3.26 1.76 -1.14
CA TYR A 283 4.35 1.19 -1.90
C TYR A 283 5.62 2.03 -1.76
N THR A 284 6.78 1.44 -2.05
CA THR A 284 8.07 2.14 -2.08
C THR A 284 8.59 2.32 -3.51
N THR A 285 8.41 1.31 -4.35
CA THR A 285 8.97 1.22 -5.70
C THR A 285 7.91 1.21 -6.78
N GLY A 286 6.66 0.92 -6.41
CA GLY A 286 5.56 0.77 -7.34
C GLY A 286 5.55 -0.56 -8.09
N ASN A 287 6.32 -1.55 -7.62
CA ASN A 287 6.39 -2.91 -8.18
C ASN A 287 6.00 -3.98 -7.15
N GLU A 288 5.57 -3.54 -5.97
CA GLU A 288 5.17 -4.41 -4.87
C GLU A 288 4.00 -5.29 -5.31
N THR A 289 3.99 -6.52 -4.84
CA THR A 289 2.90 -7.48 -5.10
C THR A 289 1.83 -7.44 -4.01
N GLU A 290 2.00 -6.59 -3.00
CA GLU A 290 1.07 -6.30 -1.92
C GLU A 290 1.26 -4.88 -1.39
N ASN A 291 0.29 -4.35 -0.64
CA ASN A 291 0.40 -3.05 -0.02
C ASN A 291 1.50 -3.04 1.06
N ASP A 292 2.35 -2.02 1.02
CA ASP A 292 3.32 -1.69 2.05
C ASP A 292 2.67 -0.72 3.05
N TYR A 293 2.68 -1.07 4.34
CA TYR A 293 2.10 -0.28 5.42
C TYR A 293 3.18 0.32 6.34
N ALA A 294 4.41 0.44 5.86
CA ALA A 294 5.48 1.09 6.61
C ALA A 294 5.05 2.49 7.05
N ILE A 295 5.46 2.86 8.27
CA ILE A 295 5.26 4.20 8.82
C ILE A 295 6.50 5.02 8.52
N SER A 296 6.32 6.22 7.98
CA SER A 296 7.38 7.20 7.76
C SER A 296 7.21 8.39 8.70
N GLN A 297 8.35 9.02 9.05
CA GLN A 297 8.42 10.27 9.83
C GLN A 297 7.62 10.27 11.15
N GLY A 298 7.42 9.09 11.74
CA GLY A 298 6.69 8.90 12.99
C GLY A 298 5.16 9.05 12.89
N VAL A 299 4.61 9.32 11.70
CA VAL A 299 3.17 9.53 11.49
C VAL A 299 2.43 8.19 11.47
N GLN A 300 1.57 7.96 12.47
CA GLN A 300 0.86 6.70 12.63
C GLN A 300 -0.40 6.66 11.74
N TRP A 301 -0.73 5.48 11.21
CA TRP A 301 -1.95 5.29 10.42
C TRP A 301 -3.23 5.63 11.18
N SER A 302 -3.27 5.47 12.50
CA SER A 302 -4.42 5.87 13.32
C SER A 302 -4.68 7.38 13.28
N GLN A 303 -3.68 8.22 12.98
CA GLN A 303 -3.86 9.67 12.87
C GLN A 303 -4.67 10.06 11.62
N TYR A 304 -4.66 9.21 10.58
CA TYR A 304 -5.51 9.41 9.39
C TYR A 304 -7.01 9.27 9.70
N ALA A 305 -7.38 8.65 10.83
CA ALA A 305 -8.79 8.48 11.19
C ALA A 305 -9.46 9.81 11.58
N GLU A 306 -8.66 10.80 11.97
CA GLU A 306 -9.09 12.14 12.37
C GLU A 306 -8.96 13.16 11.22
N ALA A 307 -8.46 12.72 10.06
CA ALA A 307 -8.26 13.58 8.91
C ALA A 307 -9.60 14.10 8.37
N LYS A 308 -9.68 15.40 8.11
CA LYS A 308 -10.81 16.02 7.44
C LYS A 308 -10.92 15.68 5.95
N PRO A 309 -9.80 15.57 5.19
CA PRO A 309 -9.86 15.12 3.81
C PRO A 309 -10.36 13.68 3.70
N GLU A 310 -10.92 13.32 2.55
CA GLU A 310 -11.20 11.92 2.25
C GLU A 310 -9.88 11.15 2.12
N ILE A 311 -9.83 9.94 2.70
CA ILE A 311 -8.67 9.07 2.57
C ILE A 311 -8.87 8.12 1.38
N VAL A 312 -8.09 8.31 0.34
CA VAL A 312 -7.99 7.44 -0.84
C VAL A 312 -6.56 6.91 -0.84
N VAL A 313 -6.28 5.63 -1.06
CA VAL A 313 -4.90 5.12 -0.97
C VAL A 313 -4.24 5.01 -2.34
N SER A 314 -2.97 5.42 -2.48
CA SER A 314 -2.21 5.10 -3.69
C SER A 314 -1.67 3.66 -3.55
N ILE A 315 -2.00 2.77 -4.50
CA ILE A 315 -1.66 1.34 -4.46
C ILE A 315 -1.06 0.89 -5.79
N VAL A 316 -0.33 -0.22 -5.76
CA VAL A 316 0.31 -0.73 -6.98
C VAL A 316 -0.74 -1.26 -7.96
N LYS A 317 -1.70 -2.07 -7.50
CA LYS A 317 -2.74 -2.68 -8.35
C LYS A 317 -4.12 -2.57 -7.71
N ALA A 318 -5.16 -2.46 -8.53
CA ALA A 318 -6.55 -2.34 -8.09
C ALA A 318 -7.02 -3.50 -7.18
N ASP A 319 -6.52 -4.71 -7.40
CA ASP A 319 -6.87 -5.88 -6.59
C ASP A 319 -6.35 -5.81 -5.14
N MET A 320 -5.42 -4.90 -4.84
CA MET A 320 -4.90 -4.65 -3.50
C MET A 320 -5.82 -3.76 -2.65
N TYR A 321 -6.85 -3.15 -3.22
CA TYR A 321 -7.70 -2.22 -2.47
C TYR A 321 -8.42 -2.89 -1.29
N GLN A 322 -8.87 -4.14 -1.44
CA GLN A 322 -9.59 -4.81 -0.36
C GLN A 322 -8.68 -5.13 0.84
N SER A 323 -7.39 -5.41 0.60
CA SER A 323 -6.44 -5.61 1.71
C SER A 323 -6.16 -4.28 2.43
N ALA A 324 -6.11 -3.15 1.71
CA ALA A 324 -6.02 -1.83 2.32
C ALA A 324 -7.25 -1.54 3.21
N VAL A 325 -8.47 -1.77 2.72
CA VAL A 325 -9.70 -1.59 3.51
C VAL A 325 -9.67 -2.42 4.81
N GLN A 326 -9.23 -3.67 4.72
CA GLN A 326 -9.10 -4.55 5.88
C GLN A 326 -8.04 -4.09 6.88
N TYR A 327 -6.93 -3.51 6.41
CA TYR A 327 -5.89 -2.96 7.28
C TYR A 327 -6.37 -1.69 7.99
N PHE A 328 -6.86 -0.72 7.21
CA PHE A 328 -7.24 0.60 7.70
C PHE A 328 -8.47 0.60 8.60
N SER A 329 -9.40 -0.36 8.43
CA SER A 329 -10.51 -0.53 9.37
C SER A 329 -10.06 -0.87 10.79
N LYS A 330 -8.90 -1.53 10.98
CA LYS A 330 -8.35 -1.87 12.31
C LYS A 330 -7.81 -0.65 13.06
N VAL A 331 -7.52 0.42 12.34
CA VAL A 331 -7.06 1.71 12.89
C VAL A 331 -8.10 2.81 12.70
N ASN A 332 -9.37 2.43 12.48
CA ASN A 332 -10.53 3.31 12.34
C ASN A 332 -10.47 4.31 11.17
N VAL A 333 -9.68 4.01 10.13
CA VAL A 333 -9.63 4.84 8.92
C VAL A 333 -10.60 4.27 7.89
N ASN A 334 -11.52 5.12 7.43
CA ASN A 334 -12.50 4.76 6.41
C ASN A 334 -12.01 5.17 5.01
N LEU A 335 -11.56 4.19 4.22
CA LEU A 335 -11.09 4.45 2.86
C LEU A 335 -12.25 4.74 1.90
N LYS A 336 -12.06 5.75 1.05
CA LYS A 336 -13.00 6.17 0.00
C LYS A 336 -12.62 5.65 -1.38
N GLY A 337 -11.41 5.15 -1.56
CA GLY A 337 -11.00 4.60 -2.84
C GLY A 337 -9.51 4.37 -2.94
N TYR A 338 -9.05 4.28 -4.19
CA TYR A 338 -7.64 4.08 -4.48
C TYR A 338 -7.18 4.80 -5.76
N LEU A 339 -5.87 5.03 -5.85
CA LEU A 339 -5.17 5.51 -7.04
C LEU A 339 -4.15 4.44 -7.46
N VAL A 340 -4.29 3.87 -8.66
CA VAL A 340 -3.38 2.80 -9.14
C VAL A 340 -2.12 3.42 -9.75
N TRP A 341 -0.96 3.00 -9.23
CA TRP A 341 0.35 3.38 -9.75
C TRP A 341 0.84 2.50 -10.90
N ALA A 342 0.76 1.16 -10.75
CA ALA A 342 1.32 0.29 -11.77
C ALA A 342 0.50 0.33 -13.05
N LYS A 343 1.20 0.09 -14.16
CA LYS A 343 0.57 -0.16 -15.45
C LYS A 343 -0.40 -1.32 -15.30
N SER A 344 -1.66 -1.10 -15.68
CA SER A 344 -2.52 -2.18 -16.13
C SER A 344 -1.79 -2.91 -17.26
N GLY A 345 -1.41 -4.16 -17.00
CA GLY A 345 -0.85 -5.06 -18.00
C GLY A 345 -1.93 -5.76 -18.80
#